data_AF-A0A2V7HMC2-F1
#
_entry.id   AF-A0A2V7HMC2-F1
#
_cell.length_a   1.000
_cell.length_b   1.000
_cell.length_c   1.000
_cell.angle_alpha   90.00
_cell.angle_beta   90.00
_cell.angle_gamma   90.00
#
_symmetry.space_group_name_H-M   'P 1'
#
loop_
_entity.id
_entity.type
_entity.pdbx_description
1 polymer ?
#
loop_
_entity_poly.entity_id
_entity_poly.type
_entity_poly.pdbx_seq_one_letter_code
_entity_poly.pdbx_strand_id
1 'polypeptide(L)'
;MSADEREFLARIIGGEMRTGVSEGLLLEAIAAAWGVDVAAARRAALFLGDLTAVATLAAAGGAAAVAGASPRPFVPLLPMLAEIADDFPAVLAAHGGRTALEYKYDGARIQLHRAGERVQVWTRRLSDVTRSLPDVVEIARRDLSGEPFILDGEVVALDPAGRPLPFQELMRRFRRVHG
;
A
#
# COMPACT_ATOMS: atom_id res chain seq x y z
N MET A 1 9.48 28.41 -22.48
CA MET A 1 9.24 28.29 -21.03
C MET A 1 9.30 29.68 -20.40
N SER A 2 8.24 30.10 -19.73
CA SER A 2 8.14 31.40 -19.04
C SER A 2 9.02 31.44 -17.79
N ALA A 3 9.12 32.61 -17.15
CA ALA A 3 9.82 32.75 -15.86
C ALA A 3 9.10 31.93 -14.78
N ASP A 4 7.77 32.00 -14.74
CA ASP A 4 6.94 31.28 -13.78
C ASP A 4 7.06 29.76 -13.97
N GLU A 5 7.02 29.27 -15.21
CA GLU A 5 7.21 27.84 -15.51
C GLU A 5 8.61 27.35 -15.09
N ARG A 6 9.66 28.18 -15.23
CA ARG A 6 11.01 27.86 -14.73
C ARG A 6 11.04 27.73 -13.22
N GLU A 7 10.39 28.64 -12.51
CA GLU A 7 10.32 28.60 -11.06
C GLU A 7 9.57 27.36 -10.56
N PHE A 8 8.41 27.05 -11.16
CA PHE A 8 7.65 25.86 -10.83
C PHE A 8 8.43 24.58 -11.10
N LEU A 9 9.08 24.47 -12.26
CA LEU A 9 9.90 23.31 -12.58
C LEU A 9 11.07 23.15 -11.60
N ALA A 10 11.74 24.24 -11.24
CA ALA A 10 12.81 24.21 -10.25
C ALA A 10 12.32 23.71 -8.87
N ARG A 11 11.13 24.14 -8.43
CA ARG A 11 10.51 23.66 -7.18
C ARG A 11 10.08 22.20 -7.23
N ILE A 12 9.59 21.72 -8.37
CA ILE A 12 9.26 20.30 -8.58
C ILE A 12 10.53 19.45 -8.49
N ILE A 13 11.59 19.83 -9.21
CA ILE A 13 12.88 19.12 -9.20
C ILE A 13 13.50 19.15 -7.80
N GLY A 14 13.42 20.29 -7.10
CA GLY A 14 13.93 20.45 -5.75
C GLY A 14 13.08 19.78 -4.66
N GLY A 15 11.86 19.31 -4.98
CA GLY A 15 10.95 18.73 -3.98
C GLY A 15 10.37 19.76 -2.99
N GLU A 16 10.40 21.05 -3.31
CA GLU A 16 10.00 22.15 -2.43
C GLU A 16 8.64 22.74 -2.82
N MET A 17 7.76 21.94 -3.42
CA MET A 17 6.41 22.34 -3.77
C MET A 17 5.56 22.57 -2.50
N ARG A 18 5.59 23.79 -1.96
CA ARG A 18 4.85 24.24 -0.77
C ARG A 18 3.41 24.68 -1.10
N THR A 19 2.68 23.87 -1.85
CA THR A 19 1.31 24.20 -2.28
C THR A 19 0.25 23.97 -1.21
N GLY A 20 0.58 23.24 -0.14
CA GLY A 20 -0.36 22.88 0.93
C GLY A 20 -1.41 21.84 0.51
N VAL A 21 -1.28 21.26 -0.69
CA VAL A 21 -2.22 20.25 -1.19
C VAL A 21 -1.91 18.91 -0.55
N SER A 22 -2.93 18.30 0.07
CA SER A 22 -2.88 16.95 0.62
C SER A 22 -3.52 15.94 -0.33
N GLU A 23 -3.26 14.64 -0.12
CA GLU A 23 -3.91 13.56 -0.87
C GLU A 23 -5.44 13.60 -0.73
N GLY A 24 -5.94 13.92 0.47
CA GLY A 24 -7.37 14.05 0.73
C GLY A 24 -8.01 15.19 -0.08
N LEU A 25 -7.33 16.34 -0.15
CA LEU A 25 -7.79 17.48 -0.96
C LEU A 25 -7.75 17.13 -2.46
N LEU A 26 -6.74 16.37 -2.90
CA LEU A 26 -6.65 15.93 -4.29
C LEU A 26 -7.81 14.99 -4.66
N LEU A 27 -8.20 14.09 -3.76
CA LEU A 27 -9.36 13.22 -3.95
C LEU A 27 -10.68 13.99 -4.01
N GLU A 28 -10.83 15.04 -3.20
CA GLU A 28 -11.97 15.95 -3.27
C GLU A 28 -12.00 16.73 -4.60
N ALA A 29 -10.84 17.17 -5.07
CA ALA A 29 -10.72 17.85 -6.37
C ALA A 29 -11.05 16.90 -7.53
N ILE A 30 -10.58 15.65 -7.50
CA ILE A 30 -10.95 14.61 -8.47
C ILE A 30 -12.47 14.37 -8.43
N ALA A 31 -13.03 14.23 -7.24
CA ALA A 31 -14.47 14.06 -7.05
C ALA A 31 -15.28 15.19 -7.70
N ALA A 32 -14.90 16.44 -7.42
CA ALA A 32 -15.56 17.62 -7.98
C ALA A 32 -15.37 17.73 -9.50
N ALA A 33 -14.17 17.47 -10.03
CA ALA A 33 -13.85 17.63 -11.45
C ALA A 33 -14.65 16.69 -12.37
N TRP A 34 -14.94 15.46 -11.91
CA TRP A 34 -15.65 14.44 -12.70
C TRP A 34 -17.02 14.05 -12.15
N GLY A 35 -17.54 14.80 -11.17
CA GLY A 35 -18.85 14.55 -10.58
C GLY A 35 -18.98 13.17 -9.93
N VAL A 36 -17.90 12.67 -9.34
CA VAL A 36 -17.88 11.36 -8.65
C VAL A 36 -18.06 11.54 -7.16
N ASP A 37 -18.68 10.57 -6.49
CA ASP A 37 -18.79 10.57 -5.04
C ASP A 37 -17.40 10.49 -4.38
N VAL A 38 -17.14 11.34 -3.38
CA VAL A 38 -15.83 11.42 -2.73
C VAL A 38 -15.49 10.14 -1.97
N ALA A 39 -16.48 9.45 -1.39
CA ALA A 39 -16.24 8.19 -0.69
C ALA A 39 -15.91 7.07 -1.70
N ALA A 40 -16.54 7.06 -2.87
CA ALA A 40 -16.17 6.17 -3.97
C ALA A 40 -14.75 6.46 -4.48
N ALA A 41 -14.36 7.73 -4.64
CA ALA A 41 -13.00 8.12 -5.03
C ALA A 41 -11.96 7.68 -3.98
N ARG A 42 -12.24 7.89 -2.69
CA ARG A 42 -11.40 7.40 -1.58
C ARG A 42 -11.28 5.88 -1.59
N ARG A 43 -12.37 5.15 -1.78
CA ARG A 43 -12.35 3.68 -1.90
C ARG A 43 -11.52 3.22 -3.10
N ALA A 44 -11.68 3.86 -4.25
CA ALA A 44 -10.88 3.56 -5.44
C ALA A 44 -9.38 3.80 -5.17
N ALA A 45 -9.02 4.87 -4.46
CA ALA A 45 -7.64 5.12 -4.06
C ALA A 45 -7.07 3.99 -3.18
N LEU A 46 -7.86 3.47 -2.23
CA LEU A 46 -7.45 2.31 -1.42
C LEU A 46 -7.13 1.08 -2.28
N PHE A 47 -7.89 0.86 -3.35
CA PHE A 47 -7.71 -0.30 -4.24
C PHE A 47 -6.67 -0.12 -5.33
N LEU A 48 -6.37 1.11 -5.72
CA LEU A 48 -5.44 1.40 -6.81
C LEU A 48 -4.05 1.80 -6.33
N GLY A 49 -3.92 2.24 -5.07
CA GLY A 49 -2.63 2.67 -4.50
C GLY A 49 -2.06 3.96 -5.11
N ASP A 50 -2.79 4.60 -6.02
CA ASP A 50 -2.32 5.75 -6.81
C ASP A 50 -3.48 6.69 -7.14
N LEU A 51 -3.33 7.97 -6.77
CA LEU A 51 -4.30 9.03 -7.04
C LEU A 51 -4.40 9.36 -8.54
N THR A 52 -3.31 9.20 -9.28
CA THR A 52 -3.27 9.40 -10.74
C THR A 52 -4.15 8.35 -11.43
N ALA A 53 -4.10 7.10 -10.94
CA ALA A 53 -4.95 6.04 -11.45
C ALA A 53 -6.45 6.33 -11.18
N VAL A 54 -6.79 6.88 -10.01
CA VAL A 54 -8.17 7.31 -9.70
C VAL A 54 -8.62 8.45 -10.61
N ALA A 55 -7.78 9.47 -10.80
CA ALA A 55 -8.09 10.59 -11.69
C ALA A 55 -8.28 10.14 -13.15
N THR A 56 -7.41 9.25 -13.64
CA THR A 56 -7.50 8.69 -14.99
C THR A 56 -8.77 7.87 -15.16
N LEU A 57 -9.13 7.06 -14.16
CA LEU A 57 -10.35 6.25 -14.16
C LEU A 57 -11.61 7.13 -14.18
N ALA A 58 -11.62 8.19 -13.36
CA ALA A 58 -12.70 9.18 -13.35
C ALA A 58 -12.82 9.92 -14.69
N ALA A 59 -11.70 10.32 -15.28
CA ALA A 59 -11.68 11.00 -16.57
C ALA A 59 -12.17 10.12 -17.73
N ALA A 60 -11.81 8.84 -17.73
CA ALA A 60 -12.17 7.92 -18.82
C ALA A 60 -13.60 7.35 -18.69
N GLY A 61 -14.07 7.11 -17.46
CA GLY A 61 -15.31 6.35 -17.23
C GLY A 61 -16.26 6.93 -16.18
N GLY A 62 -15.97 8.11 -15.64
CA GLY A 62 -16.84 8.83 -14.71
C GLY A 62 -17.15 8.07 -13.41
N ALA A 63 -18.27 8.41 -12.79
CA ALA A 63 -18.67 7.89 -11.48
C ALA A 63 -18.84 6.36 -11.44
N ALA A 64 -19.37 5.76 -12.52
CA ALA A 64 -19.58 4.32 -12.58
C ALA A 64 -18.24 3.55 -12.57
N ALA A 65 -17.24 4.03 -13.30
CA ALA A 65 -15.92 3.40 -13.35
C ALA A 65 -15.20 3.50 -11.99
N VAL A 66 -15.26 4.67 -11.34
CA VAL A 66 -14.69 4.86 -10.00
C VAL A 66 -15.39 3.97 -8.97
N ALA A 67 -16.73 3.89 -9.01
CA ALA A 67 -17.48 3.01 -8.12
C ALA A 67 -17.17 1.52 -8.34
N GLY A 68 -16.91 1.12 -9.58
CA GLY A 68 -16.54 -0.25 -9.96
C GLY A 68 -15.07 -0.62 -9.72
N ALA A 69 -14.25 0.29 -9.19
CA ALA A 69 -12.86 0.00 -8.85
C ALA A 69 -12.78 -1.17 -7.86
N SER A 70 -11.86 -2.10 -8.13
CA SER A 70 -11.65 -3.31 -7.33
C SER A 70 -10.15 -3.64 -7.24
N PRO A 71 -9.72 -4.33 -6.16
CA PRO A 71 -8.37 -4.86 -6.05
C PRO A 71 -8.01 -5.76 -7.23
N ARG A 72 -6.78 -5.63 -7.74
CA ARG A 72 -6.27 -6.48 -8.81
C ARG A 72 -4.84 -6.90 -8.51
N PRO A 73 -4.46 -8.16 -8.83
CA PRO A 73 -3.07 -8.58 -8.72
C PRO A 73 -2.13 -7.59 -9.42
N PHE A 74 -0.98 -7.40 -8.80
CA PHE A 74 0.06 -6.44 -9.20
C PHE A 74 -0.30 -4.95 -9.22
N VAL A 75 -1.43 -4.56 -8.60
CA VAL A 75 -1.73 -3.17 -8.24
C VAL A 75 -1.77 -3.08 -6.72
N PRO A 76 -0.74 -2.50 -6.07
CA PRO A 76 -0.62 -2.58 -4.63
C PRO A 76 -1.69 -1.72 -3.93
N LEU A 77 -2.38 -2.30 -2.95
CA LEU A 77 -3.44 -1.64 -2.18
C LEU A 77 -2.84 -0.74 -1.10
N LEU A 78 -3.48 0.39 -0.81
CA LEU A 78 -3.13 1.17 0.38
C LEU A 78 -3.38 0.30 1.63
N PRO A 79 -2.43 0.24 2.58
CA PRO A 79 -2.55 -0.63 3.73
C PRO A 79 -3.67 -0.14 4.67
N MET A 80 -4.48 -1.07 5.16
CA MET A 80 -5.35 -0.80 6.29
C MET A 80 -4.49 -0.47 7.52
N LEU A 81 -4.77 0.65 8.17
CA LEU A 81 -4.09 1.07 9.40
C LEU A 81 -4.90 0.65 10.63
N ALA A 82 -4.21 0.53 11.76
CA ALA A 82 -4.82 0.21 13.04
C ALA A 82 -4.79 1.42 13.97
N GLU A 83 -5.78 1.53 14.84
CA GLU A 83 -5.82 2.48 15.94
C GLU A 83 -5.16 1.86 17.18
N ILE A 84 -4.48 2.69 17.98
CA ILE A 84 -3.93 2.27 19.27
C ILE A 84 -5.09 2.24 20.27
N ALA A 85 -5.20 1.16 21.03
CA ALA A 85 -6.16 1.03 22.11
C ALA A 85 -5.45 0.69 23.42
N ASP A 86 -5.85 1.38 24.48
CA ASP A 86 -5.26 1.22 25.81
C ASP A 86 -6.02 0.21 26.68
N ASP A 87 -7.25 -0.15 26.29
CA ASP A 87 -8.13 -1.03 27.06
C ASP A 87 -8.80 -2.10 26.18
N PHE A 88 -8.62 -3.36 26.55
CA PHE A 88 -9.12 -4.50 25.79
C PHE A 88 -10.67 -4.62 25.81
N PRO A 89 -11.37 -4.47 26.95
CA PRO A 89 -12.83 -4.35 26.98
C PRO A 89 -13.41 -3.32 26.00
N ALA A 90 -12.79 -2.14 25.88
CA ALA A 90 -13.22 -1.13 24.91
C ALA A 90 -13.11 -1.62 23.46
N VAL A 91 -12.00 -2.31 23.11
CA VAL A 91 -11.83 -2.93 21.79
C VAL A 91 -12.92 -3.97 21.52
N LEU A 92 -13.19 -4.85 22.50
CA LEU A 92 -14.18 -5.90 22.34
C LEU A 92 -15.60 -5.33 22.16
N ALA A 93 -15.94 -4.27 22.90
CA ALA A 93 -17.20 -3.57 22.74
C ALA A 93 -17.33 -2.93 21.35
N ALA A 94 -16.27 -2.27 20.85
CA ALA A 94 -16.23 -1.69 19.52
C ALA A 94 -16.40 -2.74 18.40
N HIS A 95 -15.91 -3.96 18.61
CA HIS A 95 -16.04 -5.07 17.66
C HIS A 95 -17.36 -5.88 17.84
N GLY A 96 -18.31 -5.42 18.64
CA GLY A 96 -19.60 -6.10 18.83
C GLY A 96 -19.50 -7.40 19.62
N GLY A 97 -18.55 -7.48 20.56
CA GLY A 97 -18.40 -8.61 21.48
C GLY A 97 -17.61 -9.80 20.93
N ARG A 98 -17.10 -9.74 19.69
CA ARG A 98 -16.26 -10.79 19.10
C ARG A 98 -15.10 -10.17 18.34
N THR A 99 -13.88 -10.63 18.61
CA THR A 99 -12.68 -10.16 17.92
C THR A 99 -11.73 -11.32 17.62
N ALA A 100 -10.99 -11.22 16.51
CA ALA A 100 -9.79 -12.01 16.29
C ALA A 100 -8.59 -11.32 16.95
N LEU A 101 -7.61 -12.10 17.38
CA LEU A 101 -6.36 -11.60 17.96
C LEU A 101 -5.18 -12.24 17.25
N GLU A 102 -4.23 -11.41 16.85
CA GLU A 102 -2.98 -11.83 16.21
C GLU A 102 -1.81 -11.21 16.95
N TYR A 103 -0.67 -11.89 16.94
CA TYR A 103 0.56 -11.31 17.48
C TYR A 103 0.97 -10.11 16.64
N LYS A 104 1.30 -9.00 17.30
CA LYS A 104 1.94 -7.87 16.64
C LYS A 104 3.44 -8.18 16.47
N TYR A 105 3.82 -8.62 15.29
CA TYR A 105 5.21 -8.89 14.94
C TYR A 105 6.05 -7.60 14.84
N ASP A 106 7.35 -7.71 15.17
CA ASP A 106 8.36 -6.68 14.91
C ASP A 106 9.11 -7.03 13.61
N GLY A 107 8.51 -6.67 12.47
CA GLY A 107 9.02 -7.03 11.16
C GLY A 107 8.78 -5.95 10.12
N ALA A 108 8.83 -6.36 8.85
CA ALA A 108 8.46 -5.51 7.74
C ALA A 108 7.13 -5.96 7.15
N ARG A 109 6.09 -5.13 7.30
CA ARG A 109 4.83 -5.33 6.59
C ARG A 109 5.03 -5.30 5.08
N ILE A 110 4.58 -6.35 4.43
CA ILE A 110 4.59 -6.51 2.99
C ILE A 110 3.21 -6.82 2.44
N GLN A 111 3.04 -6.52 1.16
CA GLN A 111 1.94 -7.03 0.36
C GLN A 111 2.52 -7.99 -0.69
N LEU A 112 2.05 -9.23 -0.70
CA LEU A 112 2.51 -10.31 -1.57
C LEU A 112 1.41 -10.62 -2.59
N HIS A 113 1.69 -10.38 -3.88
CA HIS A 113 0.75 -10.72 -4.95
C HIS A 113 1.29 -11.89 -5.76
N ARG A 114 0.40 -12.83 -6.10
CA ARG A 114 0.68 -13.91 -7.04
C ARG A 114 -0.47 -14.09 -8.01
N ALA A 115 -0.14 -14.25 -9.29
CA ALA A 115 -1.02 -14.77 -10.32
C ALA A 115 -0.17 -15.53 -11.35
N GLY A 116 -0.46 -16.82 -11.53
CA GLY A 116 0.42 -17.76 -12.21
C GLY A 116 1.85 -17.76 -11.64
N GLU A 117 2.84 -17.62 -12.53
CA GLU A 117 4.27 -17.61 -12.20
C GLU A 117 4.80 -16.27 -11.69
N ARG A 118 4.03 -15.19 -11.89
CA ARG A 118 4.43 -13.85 -11.47
C ARG A 118 4.14 -13.66 -9.99
N VAL A 119 5.17 -13.31 -9.25
CA VAL A 119 5.10 -12.94 -7.83
C VAL A 119 5.76 -11.59 -7.66
N GLN A 120 5.13 -10.71 -6.89
CA GLN A 120 5.71 -9.42 -6.51
C GLN A 120 5.41 -9.11 -5.05
N VAL A 121 6.33 -8.36 -4.46
CA VAL A 121 6.30 -7.98 -3.05
C VAL A 121 6.46 -6.48 -2.94
N TRP A 122 5.54 -5.83 -2.24
CA TRP A 122 5.61 -4.40 -1.92
C TRP A 122 5.76 -4.18 -0.43
N THR A 123 6.42 -3.10 -0.04
CA THR A 123 6.43 -2.64 1.36
C THR A 123 5.13 -1.93 1.74
N ARG A 124 4.97 -1.60 3.03
CA ARG A 124 3.95 -0.66 3.52
C ARG A 124 3.85 0.66 2.73
N ARG A 125 4.96 1.16 2.17
CA ARG A 125 5.00 2.39 1.36
C ARG A 125 4.86 2.12 -0.14
N LEU A 126 4.38 0.93 -0.50
CA LEU A 126 4.16 0.47 -1.87
C LEU A 126 5.42 0.48 -2.76
N SER A 127 6.60 0.40 -2.15
CA SER A 127 7.86 0.21 -2.90
C SER A 127 8.05 -1.26 -3.25
N ASP A 128 8.35 -1.57 -4.52
CA ASP A 128 8.66 -2.93 -4.95
C ASP A 128 9.99 -3.41 -4.34
N VAL A 129 9.93 -4.51 -3.62
CA VAL A 129 11.05 -5.15 -2.91
C VAL A 129 11.19 -6.62 -3.28
N THR A 130 10.58 -7.04 -4.39
CA THR A 130 10.56 -8.43 -4.87
C THR A 130 11.96 -9.00 -4.96
N ARG A 131 12.92 -8.23 -5.49
CA ARG A 131 14.32 -8.64 -5.62
C ARG A 131 15.06 -8.76 -4.28
N SER A 132 14.63 -8.02 -3.26
CA SER A 132 15.24 -8.06 -1.93
C SER A 132 14.83 -9.29 -1.12
N LEU A 133 13.72 -9.94 -1.49
CA LEU A 133 13.10 -11.05 -0.76
C LEU A 133 12.89 -12.30 -1.66
N PRO A 134 13.95 -12.86 -2.28
CA PRO A 134 13.82 -14.00 -3.19
C PRO A 134 13.26 -15.27 -2.51
N ASP A 135 13.58 -15.46 -1.23
CA ASP A 135 13.05 -16.53 -0.38
C ASP A 135 11.53 -16.43 -0.16
N VAL A 136 11.02 -15.22 0.09
CA VAL A 136 9.56 -14.98 0.20
C VAL A 136 8.88 -15.28 -1.13
N VAL A 137 9.51 -14.90 -2.24
CA VAL A 137 9.03 -15.22 -3.59
C VAL A 137 8.98 -16.74 -3.83
N GLU A 138 10.01 -17.47 -3.41
CA GLU A 138 10.06 -18.93 -3.52
C GLU A 138 8.99 -19.61 -2.65
N ILE A 139 8.82 -19.18 -1.40
CA ILE A 139 7.74 -19.66 -0.52
C ILE A 139 6.37 -19.42 -1.17
N ALA A 140 6.15 -18.21 -1.70
CA ALA A 140 4.89 -17.87 -2.36
C ALA A 140 4.59 -18.77 -3.56
N ARG A 141 5.62 -19.21 -4.30
CA ARG A 141 5.49 -20.11 -5.46
C ARG A 141 5.25 -21.56 -5.06
N ARG A 142 6.03 -22.05 -4.10
CA ARG A 142 6.09 -23.47 -3.73
C ARG A 142 5.00 -23.87 -2.74
N ASP A 143 4.75 -23.02 -1.74
CA ASP A 143 4.02 -23.43 -0.53
C ASP A 143 2.61 -22.82 -0.46
N LEU A 144 2.33 -21.74 -1.19
CA LEU A 144 1.01 -21.09 -1.20
C LEU A 144 0.17 -21.50 -2.42
N SER A 145 -1.04 -21.99 -2.17
CA SER A 145 -2.04 -22.35 -3.19
C SER A 145 -3.19 -21.35 -3.28
N GLY A 146 -4.02 -21.45 -4.33
CA GLY A 146 -5.22 -20.61 -4.48
C GLY A 146 -4.97 -19.27 -5.18
N GLU A 147 -4.05 -19.24 -6.14
CA GLU A 147 -3.85 -18.07 -6.98
C GLU A 147 -5.05 -17.83 -7.93
N PRO A 148 -5.34 -16.57 -8.31
CA PRO A 148 -4.63 -15.36 -7.94
C PRO A 148 -4.95 -14.89 -6.51
N PHE A 149 -3.95 -14.32 -5.83
CA PHE A 149 -4.13 -13.75 -4.48
C PHE A 149 -3.35 -12.46 -4.25
N ILE A 150 -3.84 -11.70 -3.28
CA ILE A 150 -3.19 -10.55 -2.65
C ILE A 150 -3.19 -10.84 -1.14
N LEU A 151 -2.00 -11.00 -0.56
CA LEU A 151 -1.83 -11.24 0.87
C LEU A 151 -1.14 -10.05 1.53
N ASP A 152 -1.62 -9.67 2.70
CA ASP A 152 -0.97 -8.73 3.60
C ASP A 152 -0.33 -9.53 4.74
N GLY A 153 0.93 -9.24 5.08
CA GLY A 153 1.65 -10.02 6.07
C GLY A 153 2.94 -9.37 6.53
N GLU A 154 3.53 -9.95 7.56
CA GLU A 154 4.79 -9.47 8.13
C GLU A 154 5.95 -10.41 7.78
N VAL A 155 7.02 -9.87 7.24
CA VAL A 155 8.30 -10.59 7.14
C VAL A 155 9.10 -10.35 8.41
N VAL A 156 9.54 -11.43 9.04
CA VAL A 156 10.35 -11.41 10.27
C VAL A 156 11.68 -12.10 9.99
N ALA A 157 12.79 -11.49 10.39
CA ALA A 157 14.09 -12.13 10.31
C ALA A 157 14.25 -13.10 11.48
N LEU A 158 14.80 -14.29 11.23
CA LEU A 158 15.06 -15.29 12.26
C LEU A 158 16.56 -15.57 12.37
N ASP A 159 17.03 -15.87 13.57
CA ASP A 159 18.38 -16.38 13.80
C ASP A 159 18.46 -17.89 13.49
N PRO A 160 19.66 -18.52 13.52
CA PRO A 160 19.80 -19.96 13.25
C PRO A 160 19.05 -20.88 14.23
N ALA A 161 18.66 -20.37 15.40
CA ALA A 161 17.85 -21.10 16.38
C ALA A 161 16.34 -20.85 16.18
N GLY A 162 15.93 -20.11 15.14
CA GLY A 162 14.55 -19.79 14.82
C GLY A 162 13.96 -18.64 15.63
N ARG A 163 14.78 -17.87 16.34
CA ARG A 163 14.31 -16.75 17.18
C ARG A 163 14.17 -15.47 16.35
N PRO A 164 13.10 -14.68 16.54
CA PRO A 164 12.95 -13.39 15.88
C PRO A 164 14.12 -12.44 16.17
N LEU A 165 14.69 -11.88 15.11
CA LEU A 165 15.66 -10.81 15.15
C LEU A 165 14.94 -9.45 15.08
N PRO A 166 15.54 -8.37 15.62
CA PRO A 166 14.96 -7.03 15.53
C PRO A 166 14.74 -6.57 14.09
N PHE A 167 13.70 -5.78 13.87
CA PHE A 167 13.38 -5.19 12.56
C PHE A 167 14.57 -4.50 11.86
N GLN A 168 15.45 -3.86 12.63
CA GLN A 168 16.65 -3.19 12.11
C GLN A 168 17.58 -4.13 11.31
N GLU A 169 17.70 -5.40 11.72
CA GLU A 169 18.51 -6.38 11.02
C GLU A 169 17.87 -6.78 9.69
N LEU A 170 16.53 -6.90 9.67
CA LEU A 170 15.78 -7.15 8.43
C LEU A 170 15.95 -6.00 7.43
N MET A 171 15.94 -4.74 7.89
CA MET A 171 16.06 -3.57 7.02
C MET A 171 17.37 -3.49 6.24
N ARG A 172 18.44 -4.16 6.70
CA ARG A 172 19.71 -4.27 5.95
C ARG A 172 19.52 -4.99 4.62
N ARG A 173 18.55 -5.91 4.54
CA ARG A 173 18.22 -6.67 3.32
C ARG A 173 17.44 -5.83 2.33
N PHE A 174 16.49 -5.04 2.81
CA PHE A 174 15.66 -4.14 2.00
C PHE A 174 16.46 -3.03 1.31
N ARG A 175 17.64 -2.66 1.84
CA ARG A 175 18.50 -1.62 1.24
C ARG A 175 19.35 -2.08 0.07
N ARG A 176 19.38 -3.37 -0.28
CA ARG A 176 20.22 -3.92 -1.36
C ARG A 176 19.66 -3.71 -2.78
N VAL A 177 18.86 -2.66 -2.99
CA VAL A 177 18.14 -2.41 -4.27
C VAL A 177 19.06 -1.98 -5.42
N HIS A 178 20.35 -1.71 -5.15
CA HIS A 178 21.35 -1.31 -6.16
C HIS A 178 22.60 -2.20 -6.10
N GLY A 179 22.46 -3.47 -6.49
CA GLY A 179 23.56 -4.34 -6.90
C GLY A 179 23.46 -4.64 -8.38
#